data_AF-A0A7S2CQZ8-F1
#
_entry.id   AF-A0A7S2CQZ8-F1
#
_cell.length_a   1.000
_cell.length_b   1.000
_cell.length_c   1.000
_cell.angle_alpha   90.00
_cell.angle_beta   90.00
_cell.angle_gamma   90.00
#
_symmetry.space_group_name_H-M   'P 1'
#
loop_
_entity.id
_entity.type
_entity.pdbx_description
1 polymer ?
#
loop_
_entity_poly.entity_id
_entity_poly.type
_entity_poly.pdbx_seq_one_letter_code
_entity_poly.pdbx_strand_id
1 'polypeptide(L)'
;GKAVSPNALPYTINFSAQTSANMTQDMIDAKLDKRKRGTFGPPAGKKFIVHVDDLNMPKREEYGAQPPIEILRQWFDQGGWYDRTGDLGFRAIIDMVFA
;
A
#
# COMPACT_ATOMS: atom_id res chain seq x y z
N GLY A 1 -26.19 -0.60 -2.95
CA GLY A 1 -24.73 -0.59 -2.72
C GLY A 1 -24.33 0.77 -2.20
N LYS A 2 -23.34 0.87 -1.30
CA LYS A 2 -22.85 2.18 -0.83
C LYS A 2 -22.36 2.99 -2.02
N ALA A 3 -22.85 4.22 -2.16
CA ALA A 3 -22.38 5.13 -3.19
C ALA A 3 -20.87 5.37 -3.00
N VAL A 4 -20.09 5.11 -4.05
CA VAL A 4 -18.67 5.42 -4.07
C VAL A 4 -18.53 6.93 -4.01
N SER A 5 -17.72 7.44 -3.08
CA SER A 5 -17.48 8.88 -2.92
C SER A 5 -17.03 9.47 -4.27
N PRO A 6 -17.55 10.63 -4.70
CA PRO A 6 -17.15 11.27 -5.97
C PRO A 6 -15.66 11.62 -6.04
N ASN A 7 -14.96 11.56 -4.90
CA ASN A 7 -13.51 11.79 -4.79
C ASN A 7 -12.68 10.50 -4.74
N ALA A 8 -13.30 9.33 -4.89
CA ALA A 8 -12.61 8.06 -4.92
C ALA A 8 -11.99 7.80 -6.31
N LEU A 9 -10.72 7.41 -6.32
CA LEU A 9 -9.99 6.99 -7.51
C LEU A 9 -9.58 5.52 -7.34
N PRO A 10 -9.71 4.68 -8.37
CA PRO A 10 -9.23 3.31 -8.30
C PRO A 10 -7.69 3.30 -8.28
N TYR A 11 -7.12 2.43 -7.47
CA TYR A 11 -5.69 2.13 -7.44
C TYR A 11 -5.50 0.62 -7.39
N THR A 12 -4.95 0.06 -8.47
CA THR A 12 -4.71 -1.38 -8.58
C THR A 12 -3.25 -1.69 -8.27
N ILE A 13 -3.02 -2.61 -7.34
CA ILE A 13 -1.73 -3.23 -7.08
C ILE A 13 -1.70 -4.55 -7.84
N ASN A 14 -0.77 -4.68 -8.77
CA ASN A 14 -0.59 -5.90 -9.55
C ASN A 14 0.58 -6.71 -9.00
N PHE A 15 0.32 -7.93 -8.54
CA PHE A 15 1.34 -8.84 -8.06
C PHE A 15 1.82 -9.79 -9.15
N SER A 16 3.07 -10.20 -9.00
CA SER A 16 3.73 -11.17 -9.85
C SER A 16 4.58 -12.09 -8.98
N ALA A 17 5.02 -13.22 -9.54
CA ALA A 17 5.93 -14.14 -8.86
C ALA A 17 7.28 -13.49 -8.47
N GLN A 18 7.63 -12.35 -9.07
CA GLN A 18 8.87 -11.62 -8.80
C GLN A 18 8.66 -10.36 -7.95
N THR A 19 7.41 -10.03 -7.60
CA THR A 19 7.15 -8.86 -6.77
C THR A 19 7.75 -9.08 -5.38
N SER A 20 8.55 -8.12 -4.90
CA SER A 20 9.12 -8.14 -3.55
C SER A 20 8.36 -7.21 -2.59
N ALA A 21 8.59 -7.36 -1.29
CA ALA A 21 8.07 -6.44 -0.27
C ALA A 21 8.47 -4.99 -0.57
N ASN A 22 9.73 -4.78 -0.93
CA ASN A 22 10.29 -3.47 -1.24
C ASN A 22 9.60 -2.85 -2.47
N MET A 23 9.44 -3.62 -3.55
CA MET A 23 8.69 -3.18 -4.73
C MET A 23 7.25 -2.82 -4.39
N THR A 24 6.61 -3.57 -3.48
CA THR A 24 5.24 -3.28 -3.04
C THR A 24 5.16 -1.92 -2.36
N GLN A 25 6.07 -1.62 -1.43
CA GLN A 25 6.13 -0.29 -0.81
C GLN A 25 6.40 0.79 -1.84
N ASP A 26 7.39 0.59 -2.72
CA ASP A 26 7.79 1.59 -3.73
C ASP A 26 6.65 1.92 -4.70
N MET A 27 5.89 0.91 -5.13
CA MET A 27 4.71 1.10 -5.98
C MET A 27 3.62 1.94 -5.32
N ILE A 28 3.41 1.75 -4.01
CA ILE A 28 2.40 2.48 -3.26
C ILE A 28 2.89 3.90 -2.98
N ASP A 29 4.09 4.05 -2.40
CA ASP A 29 4.70 5.34 -2.08
C ASP A 29 4.82 6.24 -3.32
N ALA A 30 5.09 5.69 -4.51
CA ALA A 30 5.15 6.45 -5.77
C ALA A 30 3.82 7.11 -6.18
N LYS A 31 2.69 6.74 -5.56
CA LYS A 31 1.37 7.32 -5.81
C LYS A 31 0.87 8.21 -4.67
N LEU A 32 1.64 8.36 -3.60
CA LEU A 32 1.27 9.14 -2.43
C LEU A 32 1.99 10.49 -2.40
N ASP A 33 1.24 11.52 -2.04
CA ASP A 33 1.75 12.83 -1.70
C ASP A 33 1.97 12.94 -0.18
N LYS A 34 3.06 13.59 0.19
CA LYS A 34 3.32 13.96 1.59
C LYS A 34 2.29 15.01 2.03
N ARG A 35 1.51 14.70 3.07
CA ARG A 35 0.53 15.64 3.63
C ARG A 35 1.12 16.47 4.76
N LYS A 36 1.90 15.83 5.63
CA LYS A 36 2.66 16.43 6.73
C LYS A 36 3.80 15.49 7.10
N ARG A 37 4.63 15.86 8.08
CA ARG A 37 5.72 14.98 8.55
C ARG A 37 5.15 13.61 8.97
N GLY A 38 5.65 12.55 8.35
CA GLY A 38 5.24 11.16 8.64
C GLY A 38 3.83 10.79 8.17
N THR A 39 3.13 11.61 7.39
CA THR A 39 1.78 11.28 6.87
C THR A 39 1.71 11.47 5.37
N PHE A 40 1.27 10.42 4.69
CA PHE A 40 1.20 10.30 3.24
C PHE A 40 -0.19 9.83 2.84
N GLY A 41 -0.64 10.24 1.65
CA GLY A 41 -1.93 9.82 1.13
C GLY A 41 -2.06 10.17 -0.34
N PRO A 42 -3.19 9.82 -0.99
CA PRO A 42 -3.49 10.24 -2.36
C PRO A 42 -3.39 11.75 -2.54
N PRO A 43 -3.47 12.27 -3.78
CA PRO A 43 -3.57 13.71 -4.03
C PRO A 43 -4.66 14.40 -3.19
N ALA A 44 -4.43 15.65 -2.83
CA ALA A 44 -5.30 16.40 -1.93
C ALA A 44 -6.78 16.34 -2.34
N GLY A 45 -7.65 16.00 -1.39
CA GLY A 45 -9.09 15.86 -1.62
C GLY A 45 -9.52 14.57 -2.30
N LYS A 46 -8.59 13.66 -2.64
CA LYS A 46 -8.89 12.34 -3.21
C LYS A 46 -8.79 11.23 -2.17
N LYS A 47 -9.43 10.10 -2.48
CA LYS A 47 -9.29 8.83 -1.76
C LYS A 47 -8.94 7.74 -2.76
N PHE A 48 -8.11 6.78 -2.38
CA PHE A 48 -7.87 5.60 -3.21
C PHE A 48 -8.74 4.44 -2.78
N ILE A 49 -9.34 3.78 -3.76
CA ILE A 49 -9.94 2.45 -3.60
C ILE A 49 -8.93 1.45 -4.11
N VAL A 50 -8.34 0.69 -3.20
CA VAL A 50 -7.22 -0.20 -3.45
C VAL A 50 -7.74 -1.57 -3.83
N HIS A 51 -7.41 -2.02 -5.03
CA HIS A 51 -7.68 -3.38 -5.51
C HIS A 51 -6.35 -4.12 -5.62
N VAL A 52 -6.29 -5.35 -5.11
CA VAL A 52 -5.16 -6.25 -5.33
C VAL A 52 -5.63 -7.35 -6.28
N ASP A 53 -4.92 -7.54 -7.38
CA ASP A 53 -5.33 -8.44 -8.47
C ASP A 53 -5.28 -9.92 -8.07
N ASP A 54 -4.17 -10.37 -7.49
CA ASP A 54 -3.95 -11.75 -7.08
C ASP A 54 -3.01 -11.85 -5.88
N LEU A 55 -3.57 -12.17 -4.72
CA LEU A 55 -2.81 -12.41 -3.50
C LEU A 55 -2.08 -13.76 -3.49
N ASN A 56 -2.35 -14.68 -4.42
CA ASN A 56 -1.69 -15.99 -4.48
C ASN A 56 -0.44 -16.00 -5.39
N MET A 57 -0.24 -14.95 -6.19
CA MET A 57 0.86 -14.90 -7.15
C MET A 57 2.26 -14.69 -6.55
N PRO A 58 2.45 -13.92 -5.45
CA PRO A 58 3.76 -13.79 -4.81
C PRO A 58 4.38 -15.14 -4.45
N LYS A 59 5.66 -15.33 -4.79
CA LYS A 59 6.35 -16.59 -4.51
C LYS A 59 6.57 -16.75 -3.00
N ARG A 60 6.20 -17.91 -2.47
CA ARG A 60 6.54 -18.30 -1.09
C ARG A 60 8.04 -18.50 -0.94
N GLU A 61 8.58 -17.99 0.15
CA GLU A 61 9.96 -18.25 0.55
C GLU A 61 10.11 -19.66 1.17
N GLU A 62 11.35 -20.06 1.46
CA GLU A 62 11.69 -21.37 2.06
C GLU A 62 10.85 -21.68 3.31
N TYR A 63 10.58 -20.66 4.12
CA TYR A 63 9.82 -20.79 5.37
C TYR A 63 8.32 -20.51 5.20
N GLY A 64 7.83 -20.45 3.96
CA GLY A 64 6.41 -20.28 3.63
C GLY A 64 5.89 -18.84 3.70
N ALA A 65 6.71 -17.88 4.12
CA ALA A 65 6.38 -16.46 4.14
C ALA A 65 6.19 -15.90 2.72
N GLN A 66 5.38 -14.85 2.61
CA GLN A 66 5.19 -14.08 1.38
C GLN A 66 5.37 -12.60 1.70
N PRO A 67 6.61 -12.09 1.69
CA PRO A 67 6.90 -10.71 2.10
C PRO A 67 6.04 -9.62 1.43
N PRO A 68 5.70 -9.71 0.12
CA PRO A 68 4.83 -8.73 -0.52
C PRO A 68 3.46 -8.58 0.17
N ILE A 69 2.92 -9.70 0.67
CA ILE A 69 1.63 -9.74 1.36
C ILE A 69 1.78 -9.27 2.80
N GLU A 70 2.91 -9.59 3.46
CA GLU A 70 3.17 -9.12 4.82
C GLU A 70 3.26 -7.59 4.92
N ILE A 71 3.73 -6.91 3.86
CA ILE A 71 3.66 -5.44 3.78
C ILE A 71 2.22 -4.94 3.78
N LEU A 72 1.33 -5.59 3.03
CA LEU A 72 -0.09 -5.25 3.04
C LEU A 72 -0.71 -5.50 4.42
N ARG A 73 -0.38 -6.63 5.06
CA ARG A 73 -0.84 -6.94 6.42
C ARG A 73 -0.36 -5.90 7.43
N GLN A 74 0.93 -5.53 7.40
CA GLN A 74 1.46 -4.47 8.26
C GLN A 74 0.69 -3.17 8.07
N TRP A 75 0.38 -2.82 6.82
CA TRP A 75 -0.40 -1.63 6.53
C TRP A 75 -1.83 -1.71 7.08
N PHE A 76 -2.52 -2.85 6.94
CA PHE A 76 -3.84 -3.05 7.53
C PHE A 76 -3.84 -2.90 9.05
N ASP A 77 -2.84 -3.49 9.72
CA ASP A 77 -2.77 -3.53 11.18
C ASP A 77 -2.29 -2.21 11.79
N GLN A 78 -1.35 -1.53 11.13
CA GLN A 78 -0.63 -0.38 11.70
C GLN A 78 -0.96 0.95 11.01
N GLY A 79 -1.68 0.92 9.88
CA GLY A 79 -1.99 2.09 9.08
C GLY A 79 -0.78 2.68 8.34
N GLY A 80 0.29 1.90 8.15
CA GLY A 80 1.49 2.35 7.44
C GLY A 80 2.69 1.41 7.61
N TRP A 81 3.87 1.91 7.28
CA TRP A 81 5.15 1.20 7.44
C TRP A 81 6.30 2.18 7.68
N TYR A 82 7.47 1.66 8.04
CA TYR A 82 8.68 2.46 8.23
C TYR A 82 9.35 2.79 6.90
N ASP A 83 9.89 4.00 6.80
CA ASP A 83 10.77 4.38 5.71
C ASP A 83 12.01 3.47 5.68
N ARG A 84 12.47 3.13 4.47
CA ARG A 84 13.62 2.24 4.25
C ARG A 84 14.91 2.97 3.86
N THR A 85 14.82 4.23 3.43
CA THR A 85 15.98 4.92 2.81
C THR A 85 16.39 6.21 3.51
N GLY A 86 15.45 6.89 4.18
CA GLY A 86 15.68 8.16 4.86
C GLY A 86 15.85 8.00 6.36
N ASP A 87 14.97 8.64 7.13
CA ASP A 87 15.11 8.80 8.58
C ASP A 87 14.60 7.59 9.39
N LEU A 88 14.22 6.51 8.70
CA LEU A 88 13.57 5.32 9.27
C LEU A 88 12.30 5.67 10.07
N GLY A 89 11.69 6.82 9.78
CA GLY A 89 10.46 7.26 10.42
C GLY A 89 9.24 6.44 9.97
N PHE A 90 8.25 6.31 10.85
CA PHE A 90 6.98 5.69 10.49
C PHE A 90 6.20 6.58 9.52
N ARG A 91 5.72 5.99 8.43
CA ARG A 91 4.91 6.62 7.39
C ARG A 91 3.47 6.16 7.56
N ALA A 92 2.65 7.00 8.18
CA ALA A 92 1.21 6.78 8.24
C ALA A 92 0.59 7.05 6.85
N ILE A 93 -0.19 6.09 6.36
CA ILE A 93 -0.85 6.15 5.05
C ILE A 93 -2.35 6.31 5.28
N ILE A 94 -2.91 7.39 4.75
CA ILE A 94 -4.31 7.80 4.98
C ILE A 94 -5.11 7.85 3.67
N ASP A 95 -6.43 7.94 3.81
CA ASP A 95 -7.38 8.12 2.70
C ASP A 95 -7.34 7.01 1.62
N MET A 96 -6.95 5.80 2.02
CA MET A 96 -7.01 4.60 1.20
C MET A 96 -8.00 3.61 1.82
N VAL A 97 -8.82 3.00 0.98
CA VAL A 97 -9.82 2.00 1.38
C VAL A 97 -9.64 0.80 0.47
N PHE A 98 -9.54 -0.40 1.04
CA PHE A 98 -9.49 -1.63 0.27
C PHE A 98 -10.91 -2.08 -0.07
N ALA A 99 -11.12 -2.51 -1.31
CA ALA A 99 -12.41 -3.00 -1.81
C ALA A 99 -12.35 -4.46 -2.21
#